data_AF-A0A4Y2MXS5-F1
#
_entry.id   AF-A0A4Y2MXS5-F1
#
_cell.length_a   1.000
_cell.length_b   1.000
_cell.length_c   1.000
_cell.angle_alpha   90.00
_cell.angle_beta   90.00
_cell.angle_gamma   90.00
#
_symmetry.space_group_name_H-M   'P 1'
#
loop_
_entity.id
_entity.type
_entity.pdbx_description
1 polymer ?
#
loop_
_entity_poly.entity_id
_entity_poly.type
_entity_poly.pdbx_seq_one_letter_code
_entity_poly.pdbx_strand_id
1 'polypeptide(L)' 'NNIQSFHDAIRKGDVERVREHVSSNEKLMKARDDTGSLPLHIAVTSDQSEVLDYFLRNHSNVLNCKDSVSNSLAL' A
#
# COMPACT_ATOMS: atom_id res chain seq x y z
N ASN A 1 10.63 -10.05 -8.38
CA ASN A 1 10.92 -9.30 -7.13
C ASN A 1 9.67 -9.30 -6.26
N ASN A 2 9.72 -9.77 -5.00
CA ASN A 2 8.54 -9.91 -4.13
C ASN A 2 7.84 -8.55 -3.86
N ILE A 3 8.62 -7.49 -3.68
CA ILE A 3 8.14 -6.11 -3.48
C ILE A 3 7.39 -5.59 -4.72
N GLN A 4 7.93 -5.79 -5.92
CA GLN A 4 7.28 -5.35 -7.16
C GLN A 4 5.96 -6.09 -7.43
N SER A 5 5.94 -7.40 -7.21
CA SER A 5 4.72 -8.22 -7.30
C SER A 5 3.65 -7.75 -6.32
N PHE A 6 4.04 -7.38 -5.09
CA PHE A 6 3.15 -6.82 -4.10
C PHE A 6 2.55 -5.48 -4.53
N HIS A 7 3.38 -4.56 -5.03
CA HIS A 7 2.91 -3.27 -5.54
C HIS A 7 1.98 -3.42 -6.75
N ASP A 8 2.26 -4.36 -7.64
CA ASP A 8 1.39 -4.63 -8.79
C ASP A 8 0.04 -5.24 -8.36
N ALA A 9 0.02 -6.08 -7.34
CA ALA A 9 -1.24 -6.58 -6.76
C ALA A 9 -2.08 -5.42 -6.20
N ILE A 10 -1.43 -4.46 -5.53
CA ILE A 10 -2.09 -3.25 -5.04
C ILE A 10 -2.67 -2.43 -6.20
N ARG A 11 -1.88 -2.12 -7.24
CA ARG A 11 -2.35 -1.34 -8.40
C ARG A 11 -3.55 -1.99 -9.11
N LYS A 12 -3.62 -3.32 -9.09
CA LYS A 12 -4.70 -4.10 -9.70
C LYS A 12 -5.92 -4.26 -8.80
N GLY A 13 -5.85 -3.89 -7.52
CA GLY A 13 -6.91 -4.16 -6.56
C GLY A 13 -7.03 -5.63 -6.17
N ASP A 14 -5.99 -6.43 -6.36
CA ASP A 14 -5.99 -7.87 -6.05
C ASP A 14 -5.77 -8.08 -4.55
N VAL A 15 -6.83 -7.86 -3.76
CA VAL A 15 -6.80 -7.90 -2.29
C VAL A 15 -6.36 -9.26 -1.77
N GLU A 16 -6.72 -10.35 -2.45
CA GLU A 16 -6.34 -11.71 -2.05
C GLU A 16 -4.83 -11.91 -2.18
N ARG A 17 -4.23 -11.48 -3.30
CA ARG A 17 -2.76 -11.46 -3.41
C ARG A 17 -2.12 -10.54 -2.40
N VAL A 18 -2.68 -9.35 -2.16
CA VAL A 18 -2.17 -8.43 -1.14
C VAL A 18 -2.16 -9.11 0.23
N ARG A 19 -3.23 -9.82 0.59
CA ARG A 19 -3.32 -10.63 1.82
C ARG A 19 -2.22 -11.68 1.89
N GLU A 20 -2.07 -12.51 0.85
CA GLU A 20 -1.03 -13.56 0.82
C GLU A 20 0.38 -13.01 1.01
N HIS A 21 0.69 -11.89 0.35
CA HIS A 21 1.99 -11.25 0.47
C HIS A 21 2.21 -10.67 1.88
N VAL A 22 1.22 -9.98 2.45
CA VAL A 22 1.32 -9.41 3.81
C VAL A 22 1.41 -10.51 4.86
N SER A 23 0.63 -11.58 4.74
CA SER A 23 0.69 -12.74 5.63
C SER A 23 2.04 -13.46 5.56
N SER A 24 2.69 -13.46 4.39
CA SER A 24 4.03 -14.02 4.23
C SER A 24 5.12 -13.09 4.78
N ASN A 25 4.95 -11.78 4.64
CA ASN A 25 5.93 -10.79 5.08
C ASN A 25 5.29 -9.41 5.32
N GLU A 26 4.97 -9.11 6.57
CA GLU A 26 4.38 -7.83 6.97
C GLU A 26 5.28 -6.61 6.69
N LYS A 27 6.60 -6.80 6.51
CA LYS A 27 7.51 -5.69 6.17
C LYS A 27 7.21 -5.08 4.80
N LEU A 28 6.50 -5.80 3.93
CA LEU A 28 6.05 -5.30 2.63
C LEU A 28 5.15 -4.07 2.76
N MET A 29 4.41 -3.93 3.87
CA MET A 29 3.59 -2.75 4.18
C MET A 29 4.38 -1.45 4.29
N LYS A 30 5.70 -1.53 4.52
CA LYS A 30 6.62 -0.38 4.58
C LYS A 30 7.63 -0.39 3.42
N ALA A 31 7.54 -1.35 2.51
CA ALA A 31 8.42 -1.41 1.36
C ALA A 31 8.03 -0.29 0.39
N ARG A 32 8.98 0.59 0.07
CA ARG A 32 8.78 1.62 -0.95
C ARG A 32 8.98 1.00 -2.32
N ASP A 33 8.19 1.44 -3.29
CA ASP A 33 8.43 1.12 -4.69
C ASP A 33 9.60 1.95 -5.25
N ASP A 34 9.89 1.76 -6.54
CA ASP A 34 10.99 2.44 -7.23
C ASP A 34 10.83 3.98 -7.26
N THR A 35 9.62 4.50 -6.99
CA THR A 35 9.33 5.94 -6.91
C THR A 35 9.44 6.49 -5.48
N GLY A 36 9.74 5.64 -4.50
CA GLY A 36 9.71 5.99 -3.08
C GLY A 36 8.31 5.91 -2.46
N SER A 37 7.30 5.46 -3.20
CA SER A 37 5.90 5.41 -2.76
C SER A 37 5.67 4.20 -1.86
N LEU A 38 5.01 4.44 -0.73
CA LEU A 38 4.52 3.36 0.13
C LEU A 38 3.35 2.61 -0.53
N PRO A 39 3.10 1.35 -0.13
CA PRO A 39 1.96 0.55 -0.59
C PRO A 39 0.62 1.29 -0.45
N LEU A 40 0.46 2.02 0.65
CA LEU A 40 -0.72 2.83 0.94
C LEU A 40 -0.91 3.96 -0.08
N HIS A 41 0.17 4.67 -0.46
CA HIS A 41 0.09 5.72 -1.48
C HIS A 41 -0.34 5.15 -2.82
N ILE A 42 0.17 3.97 -3.19
CA ILE A 42 -0.19 3.31 -4.44
C ILE A 42 -1.67 2.90 -4.43
N ALA A 43 -2.18 2.40 -3.31
CA ALA A 43 -3.59 2.05 -3.18
C ALA A 43 -4.49 3.29 -3.38
N VAL A 44 -4.11 4.44 -2.81
CA VAL A 44 -4.84 5.70 -2.96
C VAL A 44 -4.77 6.22 -4.40
N THR A 45 -3.56 6.29 -4.99
CA THR A 45 -3.38 6.82 -6.36
C THR A 45 -3.97 5.92 -7.44
N SER A 46 -4.14 4.63 -7.14
CA SER A 46 -4.76 3.65 -8.05
C SER A 46 -6.26 3.46 -7.81
N ASP A 47 -6.87 4.25 -6.92
CA ASP A 47 -8.30 4.20 -6.54
C ASP A 47 -8.76 2.83 -5.97
N GLN A 48 -7.89 2.17 -5.21
CA GLN A 48 -8.10 0.81 -4.72
C GLN A 48 -8.66 0.81 -3.30
N SER A 49 -9.93 1.21 -3.21
CA SER A 49 -10.66 1.37 -1.95
C SER A 49 -10.69 0.10 -1.08
N GLU A 50 -10.77 -1.08 -1.70
CA GLU A 50 -10.82 -2.35 -0.96
C GLU A 50 -9.46 -2.73 -0.35
N VAL A 51 -8.37 -2.48 -1.09
CA VAL A 51 -7.00 -2.64 -0.57
C VAL A 51 -6.73 -1.60 0.54
N LEU A 52 -7.25 -0.38 0.37
CA LEU A 52 -7.16 0.67 1.36
C LEU A 52 -7.89 0.29 2.66
N ASP A 53 -9.12 -0.23 2.58
CA ASP A 53 -9.87 -0.70 3.75
C ASP A 53 -9.14 -1.84 4.46
N TYR A 54 -8.55 -2.78 3.70
CA TYR A 54 -7.70 -3.83 4.26
C TYR A 54 -6.49 -3.27 5.03
N PHE A 55 -5.77 -2.29 4.46
CA PHE A 55 -4.63 -1.65 5.11
C PHE A 55 -5.03 -0.84 6.35
N LEU A 56 -6.16 -0.13 6.30
CA LEU A 56 -6.66 0.67 7.42
C LEU A 56 -7.09 -0.21 8.60
N ARG A 57 -7.75 -1.35 8.33
CA ARG A 57 -8.20 -2.28 9.37
C ARG A 57 -7.06 -3.02 10.04
N ASN A 58 -6.08 -3.49 9.26
CA ASN A 58 -5.00 -4.33 9.79
C ASN A 58 -3.77 -3.54 10.22
N HIS A 59 -3.57 -2.33 9.70
CA HIS A 59 -2.33 -1.58 9.90
C HIS A 59 -2.56 -0.07 10.04
N SER A 60 -3.52 0.39 10.87
CA SER A 60 -3.74 1.84 11.07
C SER A 60 -2.49 2.64 11.54
N ASN A 61 -1.47 1.95 12.06
CA ASN A 61 -0.17 2.54 12.41
C ASN A 61 0.72 2.92 11.21
N VAL A 62 0.41 2.54 9.96
CA VAL A 62 1.19 3.00 8.78
C VAL A 62 0.81 4.41 8.33
N LEU A 63 -0.28 4.98 8.87
CA LEU A 63 -0.83 6.28 8.50
C LEU A 63 0.03 7.49 8.90
N ASN A 64 1.11 7.31 9.67
CA ASN A 64 1.88 8.43 10.22
C ASN A 64 3.17 8.78 9.47
N CYS A 65 3.32 8.37 8.21
CA CYS A 65 4.42 8.87 7.38
C CYS A 65 3.94 10.13 6.64
N LYS A 66 4.03 11.28 7.32
CA LYS A 66 4.01 12.59 6.67
C LYS A 66 5.16 12.63 5.66
N ASP A 67 4.90 12.29 4.41
CA ASP A 67 5.83 12.61 3.34
C ASP A 67 5.76 14.11 3.07
N SER A 68 6.92 14.74 3.04
CA SER A 68 7.04 16.21 3.00
C SER A 68 6.83 16.79 1.60
N VAL A 69 6.27 16.01 0.68
CA VAL A 69 6.11 16.40 -0.71
C VAL A 69 4.72 16.00 -1.20
N SER A 70 3.93 17.02 -1.55
CA SER A 70 2.77 16.91 -2.45
C SER A 70 1.50 16.21 -1.95
N ASN A 71 0.66 16.97 -1.26
CA ASN A 71 -0.68 17.31 -1.77
C ASN A 71 -1.52 16.18 -2.42
N SER A 72 -1.70 15.03 -1.77
CA SER A 72 -2.67 13.98 -2.19
C SER A 72 -3.46 13.38 -1.00
N LEU A 73 -3.57 14.10 0.11
CA LEU A 73 -4.63 13.91 1.09
C LEU A 73 -5.64 15.05 0.87
N ALA A 74 -6.45 14.91 -0.18
CA ALA A 74 -7.61 15.75 -0.37
C ALA A 74 -8.85 14.89 -0.12
N LEU A 75 -9.18 14.71 1.16
CA LEU A 75 -10.55 14.64 1.68
C LEU A 75 -10.56 15.40 3.00
#